data_AF-A0A286MG51-F1
#
_entry.id   AF-A0A286MG51-F1
#
_cell.length_a   1.000
_cell.length_b   1.000
_cell.length_c   1.000
_cell.angle_alpha   90.00
_cell.angle_beta   90.00
_cell.angle_gamma   90.00
#
_symmetry.space_group_name_H-M   'P 1'
#
loop_
_entity.id
_entity.type
_entity.pdbx_description
1 polymer ?
#
loop_
_entity_poly.entity_id
_entity_poly.type
_entity_poly.pdbx_seq_one_letter_code
_entity_poly.pdbx_strand_id
1 'polypeptide(L)'
;ADYDNSILVSRNGAKCPNSEKNHTLVISFQCSNSARLQPRLMPSDDEDECGFEVSMLRPDCRPKCTETIQGAYTIDMRSFRTNIPVESELKKFSLTLCGPNPDCKSPQISGCEIVKNESVPLMQTDSQHLVYDVTKNELTARGRFRRGRLVREVQVLIKCNWQVEMANPRYKEVRTQGKRYRFEIESSYGCVKLPQNCALSSIDNLNYNLAALNRDEGWQVSGVPEGRITLNICGSLKQTEGICSDQHSQVCHLHSNNYTNRGSILASLKAQDDVIRAVFVSGSTCAANNSHVLHSTQIEFSCARVERGPVFKKYDKCVTLLTWETPKACPVDFYTGSNCYMSDRLANRNLRKLYTDTDKKYSLSADSKTELVFNLCGPIHTTCDNFTNVSFCLKTNQQKDVVVGWDTRNLISDSGSLRMELTGASCAHSQNRGEVIVNFICSYEDPSPPPHMNVLEDGCKFNMTIFTRLACLSQAPFRNCHLSSGDVFYDLSLLSHRDKNYVISNGDDLEYIFNVCGPIISGPGALCTGDTMFCVRNKTEVNIKRQFTSLGTVGGLRLVNNDTLVLHSTMGSYCKGFGHYKTVVNFECSQKRFLAIAPSTGPCTYNFIWKTPEACHHVKKCVINSTKPDTV
;
A
#
# COMPACT_ATOMS: atom_id res chain seq x y z
N ALA A 1 21.59 30.67 32.55
CA ALA A 1 22.78 30.05 31.93
C ALA A 1 22.26 29.05 30.90
N ASP A 2 21.48 29.49 29.92
CA ASP A 2 21.82 30.28 28.72
C ASP A 2 22.41 29.43 27.60
N TYR A 3 21.63 29.41 26.52
CA TYR A 3 21.95 29.12 25.12
C TYR A 3 22.65 27.80 24.79
N ASP A 4 21.84 26.84 24.32
CA ASP A 4 22.23 26.08 23.14
C ASP A 4 20.99 25.89 22.25
N ASN A 5 20.62 26.98 21.57
CA ASN A 5 19.82 26.88 20.34
C ASN A 5 20.72 26.16 19.34
N SER A 6 20.49 24.88 19.10
CA SER A 6 21.16 24.18 18.01
C SER A 6 20.78 24.89 16.72
N ILE A 7 21.75 25.51 16.05
CA ILE A 7 21.58 26.16 14.76
C ILE A 7 22.27 25.28 13.72
N LEU A 8 21.52 24.73 12.77
CA LEU A 8 22.12 24.08 11.61
C LEU A 8 22.32 25.14 10.52
N VAL A 9 23.55 25.34 10.09
CA VAL A 9 23.86 26.30 9.03
C VAL A 9 24.39 25.54 7.82
N SER A 10 23.69 25.64 6.69
CA SER A 10 24.21 25.27 5.37
C SER A 10 24.80 26.52 4.72
N ARG A 11 26.08 26.49 4.35
CA ARG A 11 26.81 27.63 3.74
C ARG A 11 27.21 27.42 2.28
N ASN A 12 27.01 26.23 1.74
CA ASN A 12 27.46 25.82 0.39
C ASN A 12 26.27 25.55 -0.55
N GLY A 13 25.27 26.41 -0.54
CA GLY A 13 24.20 26.36 -1.54
C GLY A 13 24.69 26.73 -2.95
N ALA A 14 23.79 26.72 -3.92
CA ALA A 14 24.09 27.22 -5.26
C ALA A 14 24.49 28.71 -5.21
N LYS A 15 25.24 29.17 -6.22
CA LYS A 15 25.66 30.56 -6.33
C LYS A 15 24.42 31.45 -6.46
N CYS A 16 24.34 32.48 -5.63
CA CYS A 16 23.19 33.36 -5.59
C CYS A 16 23.15 34.24 -6.85
N PRO A 17 21.97 34.47 -7.46
CA PRO A 17 21.85 35.40 -8.59
C PRO A 17 22.33 36.80 -8.15
N ASN A 18 23.19 37.44 -8.93
CA ASN A 18 23.70 38.80 -8.68
C ASN A 18 24.57 38.99 -7.42
N SER A 19 25.14 37.93 -6.83
CA SER A 19 26.07 38.03 -5.70
C SER A 19 27.26 37.05 -5.85
N GLU A 20 28.41 37.40 -5.27
CA GLU A 20 29.54 36.46 -5.15
C GLU A 20 29.33 35.42 -4.04
N LYS A 21 28.27 35.57 -3.24
CA LYS A 21 27.92 34.66 -2.14
C LYS A 21 27.14 33.44 -2.66
N ASN A 22 27.32 32.31 -1.99
CA ASN A 22 26.45 31.14 -2.14
C ASN A 22 25.19 31.32 -1.28
N HIS A 23 24.09 30.67 -1.68
CA HIS A 23 22.92 30.59 -0.82
C HIS A 23 23.26 29.95 0.52
N THR A 24 22.77 30.57 1.60
CA THR A 24 22.91 30.06 2.95
C THR A 24 21.55 29.76 3.55
N LEU A 25 21.46 28.67 4.32
CA LEU A 25 20.26 28.28 5.06
C LEU A 25 20.62 28.13 6.53
N VAL A 26 19.99 28.92 7.38
CA VAL A 26 20.11 28.86 8.83
C VAL A 26 18.84 28.23 9.37
N ILE A 27 18.95 27.09 10.04
CA ILE A 27 17.82 26.45 10.73
C ILE A 27 18.02 26.65 12.22
N SER A 28 17.15 27.45 12.85
CA SER A 28 17.15 27.67 14.29
C SER A 28 16.13 26.77 14.99
N PHE A 29 16.61 25.88 15.84
CA PHE A 29 15.75 25.02 16.64
C PHE A 29 15.42 25.70 17.98
N GLN A 30 14.14 25.97 18.21
CA GLN A 30 13.66 26.62 19.43
C GLN A 30 12.67 25.73 20.18
N CYS A 31 12.67 25.82 21.51
CA CYS A 31 11.66 25.20 22.37
C CYS A 31 10.86 26.31 23.05
N SER A 32 9.80 26.77 22.38
CA SER A 32 8.92 27.85 22.84
C SER A 32 7.46 27.52 22.56
N ASN A 33 6.53 28.03 23.37
CA ASN A 33 5.09 27.90 23.10
C ASN A 33 4.67 28.63 21.81
N SER A 34 5.47 29.59 21.35
CA SER A 34 5.29 30.31 20.08
C SER A 34 6.01 29.65 18.91
N ALA A 35 6.85 28.63 19.15
CA ALA A 35 7.60 27.94 18.10
C ALA A 35 6.68 27.05 17.26
N ARG A 36 6.89 27.06 15.94
CA ARG A 36 6.04 26.39 14.96
C ARG A 36 6.47 24.93 14.79
N LEU A 37 5.48 24.05 14.62
CA LEU A 37 5.69 22.61 14.40
C LEU A 37 6.29 22.30 13.01
N GLN A 38 6.06 23.18 12.03
CA GLN A 38 6.62 23.05 10.68
C GLN A 38 7.57 24.20 10.37
N PRO A 39 8.63 23.93 9.57
CA PRO A 39 9.57 24.94 9.14
C PRO A 39 8.89 26.00 8.27
N ARG A 40 9.09 27.28 8.60
CA ARG A 40 8.71 28.41 7.75
C ARG A 40 9.96 29.15 7.33
N LEU A 41 10.12 29.35 6.02
CA LEU A 41 11.12 30.28 5.49
C LEU A 41 10.76 31.69 5.97
N MET A 42 11.67 32.31 6.72
CA MET A 42 11.66 33.73 7.02
C MET A 42 12.59 34.42 6.03
N PRO A 43 12.15 35.52 5.38
CA PRO A 43 13.10 36.41 4.72
C PRO A 43 14.07 36.93 5.78
N SER A 44 15.38 36.89 5.54
CA SER A 44 16.33 37.47 6.48
C SER A 44 16.06 38.97 6.59
N ASP A 45 15.94 39.47 7.81
CA ASP A 45 16.02 40.90 8.04
C ASP A 45 17.41 41.37 7.56
N ASP A 46 17.43 42.48 6.81
CA ASP A 46 18.58 43.18 6.21
C ASP A 46 19.20 42.59 4.93
N GLU A 47 18.94 43.27 3.80
CA GLU A 47 19.72 43.41 2.53
C GLU A 47 20.36 42.19 1.82
N ASP A 48 20.36 40.97 2.36
CA ASP A 48 20.99 39.79 1.77
C ASP A 48 19.92 38.81 1.20
N GLU A 49 19.58 38.95 -0.09
CA GLU A 49 18.67 38.03 -0.84
C GLU A 49 19.17 36.56 -0.90
N CYS A 50 20.37 36.29 -0.39
CA CYS A 50 21.04 34.99 -0.46
C CYS A 50 20.95 34.19 0.84
N GLY A 51 20.35 34.74 1.91
CA GLY A 51 20.18 34.08 3.21
C GLY A 51 18.74 33.64 3.46
N PHE A 52 18.54 32.38 3.83
CA PHE A 52 17.26 31.86 4.29
C PHE A 52 17.35 31.47 5.75
N GLU A 53 16.43 31.96 6.58
CA GLU A 53 16.30 31.50 7.95
C GLU A 53 15.02 30.67 8.11
N VAL A 54 15.13 29.55 8.82
CA VAL A 54 14.03 28.66 9.14
C VAL A 54 14.03 28.40 10.64
N SER A 55 13.01 28.87 11.34
CA SER A 55 12.81 28.50 12.74
C SER A 55 11.86 27.31 12.84
N MET A 56 12.23 26.30 13.62
CA MET A 56 11.38 25.12 13.87
C MET A 56 11.44 24.64 15.33
N LEU A 57 10.37 23.96 15.75
CA LEU A 57 10.30 23.33 17.06
C LEU A 57 11.30 22.18 17.17
N ARG A 58 12.04 22.12 18.27
CA ARG A 58 12.91 20.99 18.61
C ARG A 58 12.16 19.65 18.67
N PRO A 59 12.68 18.55 18.10
CA PRO A 59 12.00 17.24 18.12
C PRO A 59 11.75 16.66 19.52
N ASP A 60 12.60 17.00 20.49
CA ASP A 60 12.46 16.59 21.89
C ASP A 60 11.62 17.57 22.72
N CYS A 61 11.26 18.71 22.14
CA CYS A 61 10.44 19.72 22.82
C CYS A 61 8.96 19.33 22.78
N ARG A 62 8.33 19.35 23.95
CA ARG A 62 6.87 19.25 24.09
C ARG A 62 6.31 20.60 24.49
N PRO A 63 5.98 21.49 23.53
CA PRO A 63 5.38 22.78 23.85
C PRO A 63 4.05 22.57 24.59
N LYS A 64 3.69 23.54 25.43
CA LYS A 64 2.46 23.44 26.24
C LYS A 64 1.26 23.30 25.31
N CYS A 65 0.27 22.52 25.76
CA CYS A 65 -0.92 22.21 24.96
C CYS A 65 -0.66 21.53 23.62
N THR A 66 0.42 20.75 23.56
CA THR A 66 0.58 19.76 22.51
C THR A 66 0.66 18.37 23.12
N GLU A 67 0.20 17.36 22.39
CA GLU A 67 0.33 15.96 22.78
C GLU A 67 0.72 15.12 21.57
N THR A 68 1.78 14.32 21.69
CA THR A 68 2.26 13.47 20.60
C THR A 68 1.83 12.03 20.80
N ILE A 69 1.06 11.51 19.85
CA ILE A 69 0.58 10.13 19.80
C ILE A 69 1.55 9.30 18.97
N GLN A 70 2.05 8.20 19.58
CA GLN A 70 2.91 7.21 18.92
C GLN A 70 4.16 7.79 18.24
N GLY A 71 4.65 8.95 18.70
CA GLY A 71 5.87 9.60 18.19
C GLY A 71 5.76 10.26 16.81
N ALA A 72 4.59 10.26 16.17
CA ALA A 72 4.44 10.76 14.79
C ALA A 72 3.30 11.78 14.61
N TYR A 73 2.27 11.77 15.48
CA TYR A 73 1.11 12.64 15.33
C TYR A 73 0.98 13.58 16.52
N THR A 74 1.02 14.89 16.28
CA THR A 74 0.92 15.90 17.34
C THR A 74 -0.45 16.57 17.29
N ILE A 75 -1.20 16.46 18.39
CA ILE A 75 -2.36 17.29 18.67
C ILE A 75 -1.85 18.65 19.13
N ASP A 76 -2.33 19.73 18.51
CA ASP A 76 -2.00 21.10 18.90
C ASP A 76 -3.29 21.86 19.21
N MET A 77 -3.43 22.30 20.47
CA MET A 77 -4.60 23.06 20.95
C MET A 77 -4.26 24.52 21.23
N ARG A 78 -3.11 25.04 20.76
CA ARG A 78 -2.71 26.43 21.03
C ARG A 78 -3.64 27.46 20.39
N SER A 79 -4.35 27.10 19.32
CA SER A 79 -5.39 27.92 18.69
C SER A 79 -6.75 27.84 19.40
N PHE A 80 -6.89 27.03 20.46
CA PHE A 80 -8.15 26.90 21.18
C PHE A 80 -8.57 28.22 21.84
N ARG A 81 -9.87 28.52 21.79
CA ARG A 81 -10.46 29.78 22.23
C ARG A 81 -10.00 30.21 23.63
N THR A 82 -9.63 31.47 23.75
CA THR A 82 -9.29 32.11 25.03
C THR A 82 -10.55 32.65 25.71
N ASN A 83 -10.65 32.48 27.03
CA ASN A 83 -11.77 32.89 27.89
C ASN A 83 -13.11 32.13 27.69
N ILE A 84 -13.27 31.06 28.46
CA ILE A 84 -14.40 30.13 28.48
C ILE A 84 -15.16 30.33 29.80
N PRO A 85 -16.30 31.03 29.80
CA PRO A 85 -17.14 31.16 30.97
C PRO A 85 -17.87 29.83 31.23
N VAL A 86 -17.86 29.37 32.48
CA VAL A 86 -18.63 28.21 32.93
C VAL A 86 -19.55 28.63 34.06
N GLU A 87 -20.86 28.50 33.85
CA GLU A 87 -21.85 28.79 34.88
C GLU A 87 -22.51 27.50 35.40
N SER A 88 -22.62 27.43 36.72
CA SER A 88 -23.36 26.43 37.49
C SER A 88 -24.37 27.17 38.36
N GLU A 89 -25.42 26.49 38.83
CA GLU A 89 -26.45 27.07 39.71
C GLU A 89 -25.86 27.81 40.94
N LEU A 90 -24.71 27.37 41.43
CA LEU A 90 -24.09 27.91 42.66
C LEU A 90 -22.73 28.58 42.42
N LYS A 91 -22.10 28.39 41.25
CA LYS A 91 -20.70 28.79 41.02
C LYS A 91 -20.49 29.30 39.62
N LYS A 92 -19.62 30.31 39.50
CA LYS A 92 -19.14 30.84 38.22
C LYS A 92 -17.66 30.60 38.10
N PHE A 93 -17.23 30.12 36.94
CA PHE A 93 -15.82 29.90 36.62
C PHE A 93 -15.47 30.58 35.31
N SER A 94 -14.20 30.96 35.17
CA SER A 94 -13.63 31.36 33.89
C SER A 94 -12.38 30.52 33.65
N LEU A 95 -12.33 29.85 32.50
CA LEU A 95 -11.26 28.94 32.10
C LEU A 95 -10.62 29.41 30.79
N THR A 96 -9.32 29.23 30.64
CA THR A 96 -8.60 29.38 29.38
C THR A 96 -7.69 28.19 29.24
N LEU A 97 -7.82 27.47 28.14
CA LEU A 97 -6.87 26.42 27.78
C LEU A 97 -5.71 27.09 27.03
N CYS A 98 -4.49 26.66 27.31
CA CYS A 98 -3.30 27.00 26.55
C CYS A 98 -2.83 28.45 26.64
N GLY A 99 -3.32 29.20 27.63
CA GLY A 99 -2.95 30.59 27.84
C GLY A 99 -3.41 31.16 29.18
N PRO A 100 -2.97 32.40 29.50
CA PRO A 100 -3.48 33.14 30.66
C PRO A 100 -4.95 33.50 30.48
N ASN A 101 -5.69 33.53 31.58
CA ASN A 101 -7.08 33.95 31.56
C ASN A 101 -7.21 35.41 32.05
N PRO A 102 -7.68 36.35 31.20
CA PRO A 102 -7.82 37.76 31.57
C PRO A 102 -8.76 37.99 32.75
N ASP A 103 -9.81 37.17 32.91
CA ASP A 103 -10.79 37.33 34.00
C ASP A 103 -10.20 36.97 35.37
N CYS A 104 -9.09 36.24 35.40
CA CYS A 104 -8.48 35.76 36.63
C CYS A 104 -7.53 36.77 37.29
N LYS A 105 -7.37 37.96 36.71
CA LYS A 105 -6.58 39.09 37.25
C LYS A 105 -5.10 38.77 37.53
N SER A 106 -4.55 37.73 36.91
CA SER A 106 -3.14 37.34 37.02
C SER A 106 -2.64 36.63 35.75
N PRO A 107 -1.49 37.00 35.18
CA PRO A 107 -0.96 36.42 33.94
C PRO A 107 -0.45 34.98 34.10
N GLN A 108 -0.32 34.48 35.33
CA GLN A 108 0.09 33.09 35.59
C GLN A 108 -1.08 32.15 35.85
N ILE A 109 -2.31 32.67 35.84
CA ILE A 109 -3.52 31.90 36.10
C ILE A 109 -4.30 31.73 34.80
N SER A 110 -4.69 30.50 34.55
CA SER A 110 -5.42 30.09 33.35
C SER A 110 -6.85 29.65 33.66
N GLY A 111 -7.19 29.48 34.94
CA GLY A 111 -8.58 29.25 35.35
C GLY A 111 -8.83 29.67 36.78
N CYS A 112 -10.02 30.21 37.04
CA CYS A 112 -10.43 30.71 38.35
C CYS A 112 -11.94 30.52 38.59
N GLU A 113 -12.32 30.47 39.86
CA GLU A 113 -13.70 30.61 40.32
C GLU A 113 -13.97 32.10 40.64
N ILE A 114 -15.07 32.64 40.14
CA ILE A 114 -15.46 34.04 40.31
C ILE A 114 -16.46 34.13 41.46
N VAL A 115 -16.07 34.77 42.56
CA VAL A 115 -16.88 34.92 43.78
C VAL A 115 -16.98 36.39 44.13
N LYS A 116 -18.18 36.98 44.04
CA LYS A 116 -18.44 38.40 44.42
C LYS A 116 -17.38 39.38 43.90
N ASN A 117 -16.99 39.25 42.63
CA ASN A 117 -15.97 40.05 41.95
C ASN A 117 -14.50 39.80 42.34
N GLU A 118 -14.22 38.81 43.18
CA GLU A 118 -12.89 38.27 43.45
C GLU A 118 -12.63 36.99 42.63
N SER A 119 -11.38 36.75 42.25
CA SER A 119 -10.96 35.55 41.51
C SER A 119 -10.19 34.59 42.41
N VAL A 120 -10.70 33.38 42.54
CA VAL A 120 -10.08 32.28 43.30
C VAL A 120 -9.33 31.39 42.30
N PRO A 121 -7.99 31.34 42.32
CA PRO A 121 -7.21 30.65 41.30
C PRO A 121 -7.36 29.13 41.38
N LEU A 122 -7.63 28.49 40.25
CA LEU A 122 -7.83 27.03 40.15
C LEU A 122 -6.71 26.33 39.38
N MET A 123 -6.12 27.00 38.39
CA MET A 123 -5.15 26.40 37.48
C MET A 123 -4.07 27.41 37.06
N GLN A 124 -2.80 27.04 37.18
CA GLN A 124 -1.68 27.84 36.69
C GLN A 124 -1.39 27.53 35.23
N THR A 125 -0.99 28.55 34.47
CA THR A 125 -0.70 28.42 33.02
C THR A 125 0.44 27.45 32.73
N ASP A 126 1.45 27.37 33.61
CA ASP A 126 2.61 26.48 33.48
C ASP A 126 2.31 25.01 33.80
N SER A 127 1.22 24.75 34.49
CA SER A 127 0.82 23.42 34.91
C SER A 127 0.00 22.64 33.88
N GLN A 128 -0.41 23.31 32.81
CA GLN A 128 -1.31 22.76 31.82
C GLN A 128 -0.62 21.75 30.91
N HIS A 129 -1.28 20.61 30.70
CA HIS A 129 -0.87 19.60 29.73
C HIS A 129 -2.10 18.91 29.14
N LEU A 130 -1.99 18.45 27.90
CA LEU A 130 -2.99 17.63 27.26
C LEU A 130 -2.68 16.16 27.52
N VAL A 131 -3.73 15.36 27.59
CA VAL A 131 -3.66 13.90 27.66
C VAL A 131 -4.70 13.37 26.71
N TYR A 132 -4.29 12.54 25.76
CA TYR A 132 -5.19 11.86 24.86
C TYR A 132 -5.26 10.36 25.18
N ASP A 133 -6.45 9.87 25.50
CA ASP A 133 -6.70 8.44 25.72
C ASP A 133 -7.13 7.80 24.40
N VAL A 134 -6.21 7.08 23.75
CA VAL A 134 -6.44 6.40 22.47
C VAL A 134 -7.54 5.34 22.57
N THR A 135 -7.70 4.69 23.73
CA THR A 135 -8.68 3.60 23.91
C THR A 135 -10.11 4.11 24.00
N LYS A 136 -10.29 5.32 24.54
CA LYS A 136 -11.60 5.97 24.70
C LYS A 136 -11.86 7.05 23.65
N ASN A 137 -10.85 7.42 22.87
CA ASN A 137 -10.88 8.56 21.96
C ASN A 137 -11.26 9.86 22.70
N GLU A 138 -10.66 10.09 23.89
CA GLU A 138 -10.97 11.23 24.75
C GLU A 138 -9.77 12.16 24.88
N LEU A 139 -9.96 13.44 24.57
CA LEU A 139 -8.97 14.49 24.80
C LEU A 139 -9.27 15.20 26.12
N THR A 140 -8.28 15.24 27.00
CA THR A 140 -8.38 15.89 28.31
C THR A 140 -7.30 16.94 28.49
N ALA A 141 -7.68 18.17 28.82
CA ALA A 141 -6.76 19.17 29.34
C ALA A 141 -6.72 19.07 30.87
N ARG A 142 -5.50 18.99 31.43
CA ARG A 142 -5.27 18.92 32.88
C ARG A 142 -4.43 20.09 33.32
N GLY A 143 -4.71 20.60 34.51
CA GLY A 143 -3.84 21.57 35.15
C GLY A 143 -4.02 21.58 36.66
N ARG A 144 -3.15 22.31 37.33
CA ARG A 144 -3.11 22.39 38.80
C ARG A 144 -2.79 23.80 39.27
N PHE A 145 -3.22 24.11 40.48
CA PHE A 145 -2.77 25.28 41.22
C PHE A 145 -2.19 24.84 42.56
N ARG A 146 -1.01 25.36 42.90
CA ARG A 146 -0.35 25.06 44.18
C ARG A 146 0.09 26.35 44.89
N ARG A 147 -0.32 26.51 46.14
CA ARG A 147 0.15 27.58 47.05
C ARG A 147 0.32 27.01 48.46
N GLY A 148 1.56 26.77 48.88
CA GLY A 148 1.85 26.09 50.15
C GLY A 148 1.32 24.65 50.15
N ARG A 149 0.44 24.33 51.12
CA ARG A 149 -0.27 23.03 51.21
C ARG A 149 -1.58 22.98 50.40
N LEU A 150 -2.06 24.12 49.90
CA LEU A 150 -3.26 24.17 49.06
C LEU A 150 -2.93 23.67 47.66
N VAL A 151 -3.64 22.62 47.23
CA VAL A 151 -3.54 22.05 45.88
C VAL A 151 -4.95 21.94 45.30
N ARG A 152 -5.12 22.44 44.08
CA ARG A 152 -6.33 22.27 43.27
C ARG A 152 -5.96 21.62 41.95
N GLU A 153 -6.74 20.64 41.53
CA GLU A 153 -6.59 19.95 40.25
C GLU A 153 -7.82 20.23 39.39
N VAL A 154 -7.57 20.61 38.14
CA VAL A 154 -8.59 20.89 37.14
C VAL A 154 -8.45 19.88 36.01
N GLN A 155 -9.58 19.26 35.64
CA GLN A 155 -9.69 18.37 34.50
C GLN A 155 -10.79 18.89 33.57
N VAL A 156 -10.45 19.18 32.32
CA VAL A 156 -11.40 19.57 31.29
C VAL A 156 -11.43 18.45 30.24
N LEU A 157 -12.53 17.70 30.20
CA LEU A 157 -12.78 16.71 29.17
C LEU A 157 -13.40 17.40 27.95
N ILE A 158 -12.73 17.27 26.80
CA ILE A 158 -13.17 17.84 25.54
C ILE A 158 -13.79 16.70 24.72
N LYS A 159 -15.12 16.59 24.79
CA LYS A 159 -15.90 15.60 24.05
C LYS A 159 -15.94 16.01 22.58
N CYS A 160 -15.53 15.11 21.70
CA CYS A 160 -15.60 15.33 20.26
C CYS A 160 -17.05 15.56 19.81
N ASN A 161 -17.30 16.72 19.22
CA ASN A 161 -18.53 17.02 18.50
C ASN A 161 -18.21 17.84 17.24
N TRP A 162 -18.25 17.19 16.07
CA TRP A 162 -17.92 17.82 14.78
C TRP A 162 -18.88 18.95 14.36
N GLN A 163 -20.06 19.04 14.97
CA GLN A 163 -21.12 19.97 14.57
C GLN A 163 -21.06 21.31 15.30
N VAL A 164 -20.32 21.37 16.40
CA VAL A 164 -20.26 22.55 17.27
C VAL A 164 -18.81 22.90 17.48
N GLU A 165 -18.42 24.11 17.08
CA GLU A 165 -17.08 24.62 17.33
C GLU A 165 -16.76 24.59 18.83
N MET A 166 -17.66 25.11 19.67
CA MET A 166 -17.62 24.96 21.11
C MET A 166 -19.01 25.12 21.72
N ALA A 167 -19.51 24.09 22.40
CA ALA A 167 -20.74 24.14 23.18
C ALA A 167 -20.50 24.77 24.55
N ASN A 168 -21.60 25.13 25.24
CA ASN A 168 -21.50 25.65 26.59
C ASN A 168 -20.89 24.60 27.55
N PRO A 169 -19.80 24.95 28.25
CA PRO A 169 -19.11 24.05 29.17
C PRO A 169 -19.98 23.71 30.37
N ARG A 170 -19.85 22.48 30.87
CA ARG A 170 -20.59 21.99 32.05
C ARG A 170 -19.64 21.68 33.19
N TYR A 171 -19.92 22.22 34.36
CA TYR A 171 -19.24 21.85 35.60
C TYR A 171 -19.80 20.54 36.16
N LYS A 172 -18.93 19.56 36.41
CA LYS A 172 -19.25 18.30 37.08
C LYS A 172 -18.73 18.38 38.51
N GLU A 173 -19.63 18.63 39.46
CA GLU A 173 -19.26 18.70 40.86
C GLU A 173 -18.71 17.35 41.35
N VAL A 174 -17.57 17.40 42.04
CA VAL A 174 -16.92 16.22 42.62
C VAL A 174 -16.81 16.44 44.12
N ARG A 175 -17.31 15.51 44.94
CA ARG A 175 -17.22 15.56 46.41
C ARG A 175 -15.77 15.43 46.89
N THR A 176 -15.00 16.52 46.79
CA THR A 176 -13.56 16.55 47.08
C THR A 176 -13.15 17.74 47.94
N GLN A 177 -14.10 18.40 48.61
CA GLN A 177 -13.84 19.58 49.46
C GLN A 177 -13.06 20.70 48.72
N GLY A 178 -13.35 20.93 47.44
CA GLY A 178 -12.70 21.98 46.65
C GLY A 178 -11.26 21.68 46.20
N LYS A 179 -10.84 20.41 46.24
CA LYS A 179 -9.52 19.98 45.72
C LYS A 179 -9.53 19.60 44.25
N ARG A 180 -10.66 19.10 43.70
CA ARG A 180 -10.77 18.69 42.30
C ARG A 180 -11.96 19.32 41.62
N TYR A 181 -11.74 19.78 40.39
CA TYR A 181 -12.73 20.41 39.53
C TYR A 181 -12.74 19.68 38.20
N ARG A 182 -13.93 19.27 37.75
CA ARG A 182 -14.10 18.60 36.46
C ARG A 182 -15.06 19.40 35.59
N PHE A 183 -14.67 19.62 34.35
CA PHE A 183 -15.44 20.31 33.34
C PHE A 183 -15.59 19.41 32.11
N GLU A 184 -16.72 19.50 31.45
CA GLU A 184 -16.99 18.82 30.18
C GLU A 184 -17.37 19.87 29.13
N ILE A 185 -16.73 19.82 27.97
CA ILE A 185 -16.98 20.72 26.84
C ILE A 185 -17.20 19.84 25.61
N GLU A 186 -18.30 20.05 24.89
CA GLU A 186 -18.47 19.45 23.56
C GLU A 186 -17.90 20.41 22.51
N SER A 187 -17.00 19.93 21.67
CA SER A 187 -16.29 20.78 20.72
C SER A 187 -15.65 19.95 19.61
N SER A 188 -15.56 20.53 18.42
CA SER A 188 -14.81 19.95 17.29
C SER A 188 -13.32 19.80 17.59
N TYR A 189 -12.76 20.62 18.49
CA TYR A 189 -11.36 20.52 18.93
C TYR A 189 -11.06 19.27 19.78
N GLY A 190 -12.09 18.62 20.34
CA GLY A 190 -11.95 17.31 20.96
C GLY A 190 -11.78 16.18 19.93
N CYS A 191 -12.00 16.46 18.64
CA CYS A 191 -12.02 15.45 17.60
C CYS A 191 -10.65 15.24 16.97
N VAL A 192 -9.96 14.20 17.42
CA VAL A 192 -8.64 13.82 16.92
C VAL A 192 -8.78 12.94 15.68
N LYS A 193 -8.11 13.31 14.57
CA LYS A 193 -8.08 12.53 13.33
C LYS A 193 -6.81 11.70 13.27
N LEU A 194 -6.89 10.47 13.76
CA LEU A 194 -5.78 9.53 13.60
C LEU A 194 -5.63 9.14 12.11
N PRO A 195 -4.40 8.89 11.63
CA PRO A 195 -4.17 8.32 10.30
C PRO A 195 -5.02 7.06 10.13
N GLN A 196 -5.82 7.02 9.07
CA GLN A 196 -6.72 5.90 8.82
C GLN A 196 -6.07 4.91 7.87
N ASN A 197 -6.20 3.61 8.17
CA ASN A 197 -5.77 2.58 7.24
C ASN A 197 -6.65 2.63 5.98
N CYS A 198 -6.06 3.06 4.88
CA CYS A 198 -6.69 3.15 3.56
C CYS A 198 -6.34 1.97 2.65
N ALA A 199 -5.89 0.87 3.24
CA ALA A 199 -5.88 -0.42 2.58
C ALA A 199 -7.29 -1.02 2.63
N LEU A 200 -7.79 -1.47 1.48
CA LEU A 200 -9.11 -2.07 1.33
C LEU A 200 -9.02 -3.28 0.40
N SER A 201 -9.83 -4.29 0.65
CA SER A 201 -9.95 -5.47 -0.22
C SER A 201 -11.34 -5.48 -0.86
N SER A 202 -11.41 -5.78 -2.15
CA SER A 202 -12.67 -5.95 -2.88
C SER A 202 -13.17 -7.40 -2.78
N ILE A 203 -14.41 -7.63 -3.22
CA ILE A 203 -15.06 -8.96 -3.26
C ILE A 203 -14.24 -9.96 -4.10
N ASP A 204 -13.54 -9.46 -5.12
CA ASP A 204 -12.66 -10.27 -6.00
C ASP A 204 -11.28 -10.57 -5.36
N ASN A 205 -11.11 -10.41 -4.04
CA ASN A 205 -9.85 -10.50 -3.30
C ASN A 205 -8.73 -9.54 -3.75
N LEU A 206 -9.04 -8.52 -4.55
CA LEU A 206 -8.04 -7.53 -4.94
C LEU A 206 -7.87 -6.48 -3.86
N ASN A 207 -6.60 -6.16 -3.58
CA ASN A 207 -6.22 -5.16 -2.59
C ASN A 207 -6.04 -3.81 -3.28
N TYR A 208 -6.42 -2.73 -2.60
CA TYR A 208 -6.16 -1.36 -3.01
C TYR A 208 -5.56 -0.63 -1.82
N ASN A 209 -4.67 0.33 -2.09
CA ASN A 209 -4.04 1.12 -1.04
C ASN A 209 -3.96 2.59 -1.46
N LEU A 210 -4.85 3.40 -0.87
CA LEU A 210 -4.92 4.84 -1.12
C LEU A 210 -4.08 5.66 -0.13
N ALA A 211 -3.33 5.03 0.79
CA ALA A 211 -2.58 5.74 1.83
C ALA A 211 -1.56 6.74 1.26
N ALA A 212 -0.98 6.43 0.10
CA ALA A 212 -0.04 7.31 -0.60
C ALA A 212 -0.68 8.61 -1.14
N LEU A 213 -2.02 8.72 -1.14
CA LEU A 213 -2.72 9.96 -1.45
C LEU A 213 -2.77 10.93 -0.27
N ASN A 214 -2.36 10.50 0.94
CA ASN A 214 -2.20 11.41 2.06
C ASN A 214 -0.92 12.26 1.86
N ARG A 215 -1.08 13.54 1.56
CA ARG A 215 0.04 14.48 1.31
C ARG A 215 0.10 15.56 2.39
N ASP A 216 1.26 16.15 2.58
CA ASP A 216 1.47 17.21 3.57
C ASP A 216 0.80 18.53 3.16
N GLU A 217 0.80 18.82 1.87
CA GLU A 217 0.14 19.99 1.26
C GLU A 217 -1.35 19.78 0.97
N GLY A 218 -1.83 18.53 1.09
CA GLY A 218 -3.17 18.12 0.65
C GLY A 218 -3.34 18.19 -0.89
N TRP A 219 -4.59 18.09 -1.34
CA TRP A 219 -4.96 18.13 -2.76
C TRP A 219 -5.89 19.29 -3.04
N GLN A 220 -5.61 20.03 -4.11
CA GLN A 220 -6.54 21.03 -4.64
C GLN A 220 -7.44 20.39 -5.71
N VAL A 221 -8.73 20.66 -5.63
CA VAL A 221 -9.71 20.18 -6.60
C VAL A 221 -9.73 21.13 -7.80
N SER A 222 -9.62 20.56 -9.00
CA SER A 222 -9.71 21.31 -10.27
C SER A 222 -11.16 21.44 -10.75
N GLY A 223 -11.47 22.51 -11.50
CA GLY A 223 -12.78 22.73 -12.10
C GLY A 223 -13.88 23.21 -11.15
N VAL A 224 -13.51 23.64 -9.93
CA VAL A 224 -14.47 24.23 -8.99
C VAL A 224 -14.94 25.59 -9.54
N PRO A 225 -16.25 25.86 -9.63
CA PRO A 225 -16.78 27.08 -10.27
C PRO A 225 -16.50 28.36 -9.49
N GLU A 226 -16.47 28.29 -8.16
CA GLU A 226 -16.22 29.43 -7.28
C GLU A 226 -15.32 28.99 -6.13
N GLY A 227 -14.30 29.79 -5.80
CA GLY A 227 -13.40 29.50 -4.70
C GLY A 227 -12.44 28.34 -4.97
N ARG A 228 -11.89 27.78 -3.89
CA ARG A 228 -10.92 26.68 -3.94
C ARG A 228 -11.31 25.59 -2.97
N ILE A 229 -11.51 24.36 -3.47
CA ILE A 229 -11.67 23.20 -2.60
C ILE A 229 -10.31 22.53 -2.41
N THR A 230 -9.96 22.26 -1.15
CA THR A 230 -8.79 21.49 -0.77
C THR A 230 -9.20 20.32 0.12
N LEU A 231 -8.56 19.16 -0.07
CA LEU A 231 -8.89 17.95 0.66
C LEU A 231 -7.68 17.07 0.93
N ASN A 232 -7.82 16.14 1.86
CA ASN A 232 -6.86 15.06 2.04
C ASN A 232 -7.61 13.76 2.35
N ILE A 233 -7.06 12.61 1.98
CA ILE A 233 -7.64 11.30 2.29
C ILE A 233 -6.67 10.51 3.17
N CYS A 234 -7.19 9.57 3.97
CA CYS A 234 -6.37 8.70 4.86
C CYS A 234 -5.64 9.44 5.99
N GLY A 235 -5.96 10.73 6.20
CA GLY A 235 -5.39 11.57 7.24
C GLY A 235 -6.03 12.95 7.26
N SER A 236 -5.61 13.78 8.21
CA SER A 236 -6.07 15.16 8.34
C SER A 236 -5.68 16.02 7.14
N LEU A 237 -6.45 17.08 6.86
CA LEU A 237 -5.99 18.16 6.00
C LEU A 237 -4.79 18.82 6.70
N LYS A 238 -3.61 18.78 6.08
CA LYS A 238 -2.34 19.20 6.70
C LYS A 238 -1.95 20.66 6.35
N GLN A 239 -2.93 21.49 5.98
CA GLN A 239 -2.66 22.90 5.68
C GLN A 239 -2.15 23.64 6.93
N THR A 240 -0.92 24.11 6.83
CA THR A 240 -0.26 24.97 7.81
C THR A 240 -0.83 26.38 7.68
N GLU A 241 -1.74 26.70 8.61
CA GLU A 241 -2.34 28.02 8.84
C GLU A 241 -3.48 28.42 7.89
N GLY A 242 -4.68 28.58 8.47
CA GLY A 242 -5.88 29.05 7.79
C GLY A 242 -7.17 28.57 8.47
N ILE A 243 -8.29 29.23 8.15
CA ILE A 243 -9.62 29.05 8.78
C ILE A 243 -10.11 27.58 8.74
N CYS A 244 -9.68 26.80 7.74
CA CYS A 244 -10.05 25.40 7.57
C CYS A 244 -9.44 24.46 8.63
N SER A 245 -8.23 24.77 9.11
CA SER A 245 -7.49 23.97 10.09
C SER A 245 -8.06 24.15 11.48
N ASP A 246 -8.53 25.36 11.80
CA ASP A 246 -9.21 25.70 13.07
C ASP A 246 -10.57 25.00 13.23
N GLN A 247 -11.13 24.48 12.13
CA GLN A 247 -12.49 23.92 12.07
C GLN A 247 -12.49 22.43 11.72
N HIS A 248 -11.30 21.82 11.77
CA HIS A 248 -11.06 20.40 11.54
C HIS A 248 -11.75 19.85 10.28
N SER A 249 -11.81 20.62 9.20
CA SER A 249 -12.34 20.17 7.92
C SER A 249 -11.38 19.17 7.25
N GLN A 250 -11.90 18.12 6.61
CA GLN A 250 -11.09 17.21 5.76
C GLN A 250 -11.26 17.53 4.27
N VAL A 251 -12.41 18.09 3.91
CA VAL A 251 -12.71 18.67 2.60
C VAL A 251 -13.12 20.12 2.83
N CYS A 252 -12.19 21.04 2.69
CA CYS A 252 -12.43 22.46 2.93
C CYS A 252 -12.67 23.22 1.63
N HIS A 253 -13.74 24.00 1.60
CA HIS A 253 -14.03 24.92 0.52
C HIS A 253 -13.76 26.35 0.97
N LEU A 254 -12.79 27.02 0.35
CA LEU A 254 -12.42 28.40 0.60
C LEU A 254 -13.09 29.33 -0.42
N HIS A 255 -13.80 30.32 0.08
CA HIS A 255 -14.33 31.46 -0.66
C HIS A 255 -13.63 32.73 -0.15
N SER A 256 -13.64 33.83 -0.92
CA SER A 256 -12.83 35.05 -0.70
C SER A 256 -12.41 35.32 0.76
N ASN A 257 -13.38 35.45 1.69
CA ASN A 257 -13.13 35.62 3.13
C ASN A 257 -13.94 34.64 4.03
N ASN A 258 -14.54 33.60 3.47
CA ASN A 258 -15.36 32.64 4.22
C ASN A 258 -15.03 31.21 3.78
N TYR A 259 -15.42 30.23 4.57
CA TYR A 259 -15.16 28.83 4.26
C TYR A 259 -16.43 27.99 4.46
N THR A 260 -16.46 26.84 3.82
CA THR A 260 -17.48 25.83 4.04
C THR A 260 -16.78 24.51 4.32
N ASN A 261 -17.08 23.90 5.47
CA ASN A 261 -16.66 22.54 5.75
C ASN A 261 -17.55 21.58 4.96
N ARG A 262 -16.99 20.90 3.95
CA ARG A 262 -17.74 19.96 3.10
C ARG A 262 -17.57 18.50 3.49
N GLY A 263 -16.95 18.26 4.64
CA GLY A 263 -16.80 16.93 5.23
C GLY A 263 -15.60 16.89 6.17
N SER A 264 -15.81 16.37 7.37
CA SER A 264 -14.78 16.25 8.42
C SER A 264 -14.27 14.81 8.58
N ILE A 265 -15.10 13.82 8.26
CA ILE A 265 -14.83 12.40 8.54
C ILE A 265 -14.97 11.58 7.27
N LEU A 266 -13.96 10.78 6.93
CA LEU A 266 -14.09 9.69 5.97
C LEU A 266 -14.96 8.57 6.57
N ALA A 267 -16.26 8.61 6.31
CA ALA A 267 -17.22 7.68 6.90
C ALA A 267 -17.30 6.33 6.16
N SER A 268 -17.01 6.32 4.85
CA SER A 268 -17.03 5.10 4.06
C SER A 268 -15.95 5.15 2.99
N LEU A 269 -15.26 4.02 2.81
CA LEU A 269 -14.32 3.79 1.72
C LEU A 269 -14.53 2.36 1.21
N LYS A 270 -15.05 2.20 -0.01
CA LYS A 270 -15.44 0.89 -0.57
C LYS A 270 -15.04 0.77 -2.03
N ALA A 271 -14.52 -0.40 -2.42
CA ALA A 271 -14.28 -0.73 -3.83
C ALA A 271 -15.39 -1.62 -4.38
N GLN A 272 -16.09 -1.14 -5.40
CA GLN A 272 -17.13 -1.88 -6.11
C GLN A 272 -17.03 -1.58 -7.62
N ASP A 273 -17.13 -2.61 -8.46
CA ASP A 273 -17.15 -2.49 -9.93
C ASP A 273 -16.00 -1.64 -10.51
N ASP A 274 -14.77 -1.87 -10.03
CA ASP A 274 -13.54 -1.15 -10.42
C ASP A 274 -13.48 0.34 -10.03
N VAL A 275 -14.44 0.80 -9.23
CA VAL A 275 -14.50 2.17 -8.73
C VAL A 275 -14.39 2.14 -7.21
N ILE A 276 -13.49 2.97 -6.67
CA ILE A 276 -13.44 3.17 -5.21
C ILE A 276 -14.28 4.40 -4.88
N ARG A 277 -15.23 4.25 -3.95
CA ARG A 277 -16.08 5.33 -3.49
C ARG A 277 -15.68 5.73 -2.07
N ALA A 278 -15.27 6.99 -1.91
CA ALA A 278 -15.05 7.60 -0.61
C ALA A 278 -16.21 8.56 -0.28
N VAL A 279 -16.69 8.52 0.96
CA VAL A 279 -17.75 9.42 1.44
C VAL A 279 -17.27 10.14 2.69
N PHE A 280 -17.17 11.46 2.59
CA PHE A 280 -16.88 12.37 3.69
C PHE A 280 -18.19 12.97 4.22
N VAL A 281 -18.37 12.97 5.54
CA VAL A 281 -19.57 13.46 6.22
C VAL A 281 -19.22 14.46 7.32
N SER A 282 -20.23 14.98 8.03
CA SER A 282 -20.07 15.93 9.13
C SER A 282 -19.42 17.25 8.69
N GLY A 283 -19.88 17.78 7.55
CA GLY A 283 -19.61 19.16 7.16
C GLY A 283 -20.43 20.18 7.94
N SER A 284 -20.34 21.45 7.56
CA SER A 284 -21.15 22.53 8.12
C SER A 284 -22.62 22.41 7.69
N THR A 285 -23.50 23.11 8.41
CA THR A 285 -24.94 23.14 8.12
C THR A 285 -25.20 23.71 6.73
N CYS A 286 -25.97 22.98 5.93
CA CYS A 286 -26.38 23.35 4.59
C CYS A 286 -27.80 23.94 4.63
N ALA A 287 -27.99 25.14 4.06
CA ALA A 287 -29.25 25.87 4.12
C ALA A 287 -30.35 25.34 3.16
N ALA A 288 -30.31 24.05 2.79
CA ALA A 288 -31.31 23.48 1.88
C ALA A 288 -32.61 23.15 2.63
N ASN A 289 -33.67 23.91 2.36
CA ASN A 289 -35.07 23.62 2.68
C ASN A 289 -35.38 23.31 4.17
N ASN A 290 -35.08 24.23 5.10
CA ASN A 290 -35.47 24.15 6.53
C ASN A 290 -35.06 22.85 7.25
N SER A 291 -34.10 22.11 6.69
CA SER A 291 -33.61 20.84 7.25
C SER A 291 -32.17 21.04 7.69
N HIS A 292 -31.82 20.58 8.90
CA HIS A 292 -30.45 20.59 9.45
C HIS A 292 -29.55 19.56 8.73
N VAL A 293 -29.52 19.58 7.38
CA VAL A 293 -28.69 18.70 6.57
C VAL A 293 -27.27 19.23 6.58
N LEU A 294 -26.29 18.34 6.72
CA LEU A 294 -24.88 18.70 6.74
C LEU A 294 -24.27 18.52 5.36
N HIS A 295 -23.28 19.35 5.03
CA HIS A 295 -22.49 19.13 3.84
C HIS A 295 -21.74 17.79 3.89
N SER A 296 -21.64 17.16 2.73
CA SER A 296 -20.86 15.93 2.52
C SER A 296 -20.15 15.98 1.18
N THR A 297 -19.15 15.12 1.02
CA THR A 297 -18.38 15.00 -0.22
C THR A 297 -18.27 13.54 -0.59
N GLN A 298 -18.58 13.20 -1.84
CA GLN A 298 -18.37 11.87 -2.40
C GLN A 298 -17.31 11.94 -3.49
N ILE A 299 -16.34 11.05 -3.42
CA ILE A 299 -15.26 10.94 -4.42
C ILE A 299 -15.35 9.57 -5.07
N GLU A 300 -15.41 9.55 -6.40
CA GLU A 300 -15.28 8.34 -7.21
C GLU A 300 -13.86 8.27 -7.78
N PHE A 301 -13.09 7.28 -7.31
CA PHE A 301 -11.74 7.02 -7.81
C PHE A 301 -11.76 5.99 -8.92
N SER A 302 -11.02 6.28 -9.98
CA SER A 302 -10.80 5.38 -11.11
C SER A 302 -9.31 5.11 -11.29
N CYS A 303 -8.98 3.84 -11.55
CA CYS A 303 -7.62 3.43 -11.89
C CYS A 303 -7.18 4.12 -13.19
N ALA A 304 -6.04 4.80 -13.13
CA ALA A 304 -5.43 5.48 -14.26
C ALA A 304 -3.91 5.35 -14.21
N ARG A 305 -3.25 5.41 -15.38
CA ARG A 305 -1.78 5.34 -15.47
C ARG A 305 -1.09 6.60 -14.94
N VAL A 306 -1.78 7.73 -14.97
CA VAL A 306 -1.25 9.06 -14.59
C VAL A 306 -2.08 9.60 -13.43
N GLU A 307 -1.40 10.24 -12.47
CA GLU A 307 -2.05 10.94 -11.37
C GLU A 307 -2.65 12.26 -11.87
N ARG A 308 -3.98 12.35 -11.90
CA ARG A 308 -4.70 13.54 -12.39
C ARG A 308 -5.36 14.38 -11.28
N GLY A 309 -5.20 13.98 -10.02
CA GLY A 309 -5.81 14.68 -8.88
C GLY A 309 -7.35 14.66 -8.89
N PRO A 310 -7.99 15.24 -7.86
CA PRO A 310 -9.44 15.33 -7.78
C PRO A 310 -10.00 16.42 -8.69
N VAL A 311 -11.08 16.11 -9.41
CA VAL A 311 -11.81 17.00 -10.32
C VAL A 311 -13.24 17.16 -9.84
N PHE A 312 -13.73 18.39 -9.85
CA PHE A 312 -15.12 18.72 -9.53
C PHE A 312 -16.07 18.24 -10.64
N LYS A 313 -17.12 17.52 -10.25
CA LYS A 313 -18.16 17.04 -11.17
C LYS A 313 -19.41 17.92 -11.09
N LYS A 314 -20.02 18.01 -9.91
CA LYS A 314 -21.19 18.84 -9.64
C LYS A 314 -21.46 18.97 -8.14
N TYR A 315 -22.30 19.95 -7.79
CA TYR A 315 -23.02 19.96 -6.53
C TYR A 315 -24.37 19.26 -6.71
N ASP A 316 -24.73 18.38 -5.78
CA ASP A 316 -26.06 17.80 -5.67
C ASP A 316 -26.63 18.17 -4.30
N LYS A 317 -27.34 19.29 -4.25
CA LYS A 317 -27.81 19.93 -3.01
C LYS A 317 -26.64 20.17 -2.05
N CYS A 318 -26.56 19.42 -0.96
CA CYS A 318 -25.52 19.54 0.06
C CYS A 318 -24.32 18.61 -0.17
N VAL A 319 -24.35 17.79 -1.22
CA VAL A 319 -23.31 16.82 -1.56
C VAL A 319 -22.40 17.38 -2.66
N THR A 320 -21.10 17.35 -2.43
CA THR A 320 -20.09 17.66 -3.46
C THR A 320 -19.64 16.37 -4.11
N LEU A 321 -19.82 16.25 -5.43
CA LEU A 321 -19.38 15.08 -6.19
C LEU A 321 -18.07 15.38 -6.90
N LEU A 322 -17.05 14.56 -6.62
CA LEU A 322 -15.73 14.62 -7.20
C LEU A 322 -15.38 13.32 -7.91
N THR A 323 -14.53 13.40 -8.92
CA THR A 323 -13.92 12.24 -9.60
C THR A 323 -12.41 12.34 -9.50
N TRP A 324 -11.72 11.21 -9.37
CA TRP A 324 -10.26 11.20 -9.20
C TRP A 324 -9.62 10.03 -9.94
N GLU A 325 -8.94 10.35 -11.04
CA GLU A 325 -8.12 9.39 -11.79
C GLU A 325 -6.72 9.30 -11.19
N THR A 326 -6.36 8.13 -10.66
CA THR A 326 -5.07 7.92 -9.99
C THR A 326 -4.56 6.48 -10.14
N PRO A 327 -3.23 6.28 -10.24
CA PRO A 327 -2.62 4.95 -10.16
C PRO A 327 -2.90 4.24 -8.83
N LYS A 328 -3.18 4.98 -7.74
CA LYS A 328 -3.45 4.41 -6.42
C LYS A 328 -4.84 3.75 -6.31
N ALA A 329 -5.71 4.02 -7.28
CA ALA A 329 -6.99 3.35 -7.42
C ALA A 329 -6.89 2.06 -8.27
N CYS A 330 -5.70 1.75 -8.80
CA CYS A 330 -5.46 0.47 -9.47
C CYS A 330 -5.31 -0.65 -8.43
N PRO A 331 -5.96 -1.80 -8.67
CA PRO A 331 -5.81 -2.96 -7.80
C PRO A 331 -4.36 -3.44 -7.77
N VAL A 332 -3.85 -3.70 -6.58
CA VAL A 332 -2.53 -4.24 -6.33
C VAL A 332 -2.65 -5.76 -6.18
N ASP A 333 -2.00 -6.49 -7.08
CA ASP A 333 -1.96 -7.96 -7.08
C ASP A 333 -0.84 -8.45 -6.14
N PHE A 334 -0.88 -7.99 -4.88
CA PHE A 334 0.13 -8.29 -3.86
C PHE A 334 -0.51 -8.94 -2.63
N TYR A 335 0.03 -10.09 -2.22
CA TYR A 335 -0.47 -10.89 -1.11
C TYR A 335 0.68 -11.42 -0.26
N THR A 336 0.43 -11.52 1.04
CA THR A 336 1.33 -12.17 1.99
C THR A 336 0.69 -13.45 2.49
N GLY A 337 1.47 -14.53 2.43
CA GLY A 337 1.14 -15.84 2.97
C GLY A 337 2.01 -16.15 4.18
N SER A 338 1.55 -17.04 5.04
CA SER A 338 2.28 -17.48 6.23
C SER A 338 2.32 -19.01 6.30
N ASN A 339 3.28 -19.56 7.05
CA ASN A 339 3.43 -21.00 7.22
C ASN A 339 3.48 -21.78 5.88
N CYS A 340 4.18 -21.21 4.89
CA CYS A 340 4.28 -21.74 3.53
C CYS A 340 2.97 -22.04 2.83
N TYR A 341 1.95 -21.25 3.17
CA TYR A 341 0.65 -21.30 2.54
C TYR A 341 0.35 -19.93 1.93
N MET A 342 0.02 -19.93 0.64
CA MET A 342 -0.37 -18.74 -0.10
C MET A 342 -1.81 -18.87 -0.56
N SER A 343 -2.61 -17.83 -0.31
CA SER A 343 -3.95 -17.66 -0.85
C SER A 343 -3.98 -16.33 -1.57
N ASP A 344 -3.85 -16.35 -2.89
CA ASP A 344 -3.99 -15.19 -3.75
C ASP A 344 -5.12 -15.40 -4.77
N ARG A 345 -5.31 -14.46 -5.69
CA ARG A 345 -6.37 -14.55 -6.70
C ARG A 345 -6.22 -15.74 -7.66
N LEU A 346 -5.02 -16.32 -7.79
CA LEU A 346 -4.76 -17.41 -8.72
C LEU A 346 -5.20 -18.73 -8.13
N ALA A 347 -4.71 -19.08 -6.94
CA ALA A 347 -5.12 -20.26 -6.19
C ALA A 347 -4.56 -20.29 -4.77
N ASN A 348 -5.15 -21.19 -3.97
CA ASN A 348 -4.56 -21.69 -2.75
C ASN A 348 -3.40 -22.64 -3.06
N ARG A 349 -2.18 -22.29 -2.62
CA ARG A 349 -0.97 -23.08 -2.83
C ARG A 349 -0.30 -23.40 -1.49
N ASN A 350 -0.05 -24.69 -1.28
CA ASN A 350 0.56 -25.21 -0.06
C ASN A 350 1.96 -25.75 -0.38
N LEU A 351 2.98 -24.98 -0.01
CA LEU A 351 4.39 -25.28 -0.26
C LEU A 351 5.06 -26.01 0.91
N ARG A 352 4.31 -26.38 1.96
CA ARG A 352 4.89 -27.03 3.16
C ARG A 352 5.67 -28.31 2.87
N LYS A 353 5.31 -29.04 1.81
CA LYS A 353 6.02 -30.24 1.36
C LYS A 353 7.42 -29.96 0.78
N LEU A 354 7.84 -28.70 0.64
CA LEU A 354 9.22 -28.35 0.30
C LEU A 354 10.20 -28.54 1.47
N TYR A 355 9.67 -28.61 2.70
CA TYR A 355 10.46 -28.96 3.88
C TYR A 355 10.84 -30.43 3.82
N THR A 356 12.12 -30.73 3.97
CA THR A 356 12.66 -32.08 3.93
C THR A 356 13.31 -32.47 5.25
N ASP A 357 13.39 -33.78 5.53
CA ASP A 357 14.05 -34.32 6.74
C ASP A 357 15.58 -34.22 6.68
N THR A 358 16.13 -33.79 5.54
CA THR A 358 17.56 -33.57 5.33
C THR A 358 17.81 -32.15 4.83
N ASP A 359 18.88 -31.52 5.34
CA ASP A 359 19.33 -30.21 4.85
C ASP A 359 19.88 -30.32 3.42
N LYS A 360 19.50 -29.35 2.58
CA LYS A 360 20.04 -29.20 1.23
C LYS A 360 21.31 -28.38 1.29
N LYS A 361 22.21 -28.63 0.34
CA LYS A 361 23.49 -27.94 0.23
C LYS A 361 23.70 -27.44 -1.18
N TYR A 362 24.26 -26.25 -1.31
CA TYR A 362 24.69 -25.68 -2.58
C TYR A 362 26.11 -25.13 -2.43
N SER A 363 27.05 -25.66 -3.22
CA SER A 363 28.45 -25.21 -3.23
C SER A 363 28.57 -23.97 -4.12
N LEU A 364 29.10 -22.86 -3.58
CA LEU A 364 29.12 -21.56 -4.29
C LEU A 364 30.17 -21.49 -5.42
N SER A 365 31.19 -22.34 -5.38
CA SER A 365 32.10 -22.55 -6.50
C SER A 365 32.71 -23.94 -6.44
N ALA A 366 33.20 -24.45 -7.57
CA ALA A 366 33.82 -25.78 -7.66
C ALA A 366 35.09 -25.92 -6.78
N ASP A 367 35.78 -24.81 -6.52
CA ASP A 367 37.03 -24.75 -5.75
C ASP A 367 36.87 -24.17 -4.33
N SER A 368 35.68 -23.64 -3.98
CA SER A 368 35.45 -23.06 -2.66
C SER A 368 34.99 -24.11 -1.65
N LYS A 369 35.50 -23.98 -0.43
CA LYS A 369 35.05 -24.71 0.77
C LYS A 369 33.85 -24.05 1.45
N THR A 370 33.05 -23.31 0.66
CA THR A 370 31.93 -22.50 1.16
C THR A 370 30.62 -23.08 0.62
N GLU A 371 29.76 -23.53 1.54
CA GLU A 371 28.48 -24.16 1.22
C GLU A 371 27.33 -23.35 1.80
N LEU A 372 26.29 -23.13 0.98
CA LEU A 372 25.00 -22.67 1.48
C LEU A 372 24.17 -23.88 1.88
N VAL A 373 23.94 -24.04 3.19
CA VAL A 373 23.08 -25.07 3.78
C VAL A 373 21.70 -24.48 4.00
N PHE A 374 20.65 -25.15 3.51
CA PHE A 374 19.30 -24.60 3.57
C PHE A 374 18.20 -25.66 3.65
N ASN A 375 17.06 -25.24 4.17
CA ASN A 375 15.80 -25.96 4.09
C ASN A 375 14.70 -24.95 3.79
N LEU A 376 13.72 -25.36 2.98
CA LEU A 376 12.62 -24.48 2.58
C LEU A 376 11.42 -24.78 3.48
N CYS A 377 10.66 -23.76 3.83
CA CYS A 377 9.45 -23.92 4.66
C CYS A 377 9.66 -24.44 6.09
N GLY A 378 10.90 -24.35 6.58
CA GLY A 378 11.25 -24.63 7.97
C GLY A 378 12.73 -24.36 8.21
N PRO A 379 13.20 -24.58 9.45
CA PRO A 379 14.59 -24.42 9.79
C PRO A 379 15.45 -25.56 9.24
N ILE A 380 16.73 -25.32 9.04
CA ILE A 380 17.70 -26.39 8.84
C ILE A 380 17.80 -27.26 10.11
N HIS A 381 18.08 -28.54 9.92
CA HIS A 381 18.29 -29.50 11.00
C HIS A 381 19.62 -29.30 11.69
N THR A 382 20.64 -28.86 10.95
CA THR A 382 21.94 -28.48 11.51
C THR A 382 21.90 -27.09 12.12
N THR A 383 22.70 -26.84 13.17
CA THR A 383 22.84 -25.49 13.72
C THR A 383 23.64 -24.60 12.78
N CYS A 384 23.32 -23.31 12.78
CA CYS A 384 24.09 -22.24 12.15
C CYS A 384 24.47 -21.21 13.19
N ASP A 385 25.76 -21.07 13.49
CA ASP A 385 26.23 -20.16 14.54
C ASP A 385 25.49 -20.32 15.88
N ASN A 386 25.28 -21.57 16.31
CA ASN A 386 24.46 -21.96 17.49
C ASN A 386 22.97 -21.59 17.44
N PHE A 387 22.47 -21.04 16.33
CA PHE A 387 21.05 -20.82 16.11
C PHE A 387 20.41 -22.03 15.43
N THR A 388 19.19 -22.34 15.86
CA THR A 388 18.34 -23.41 15.32
C THR A 388 17.18 -22.88 14.47
N ASN A 389 16.83 -21.59 14.58
CA ASN A 389 15.73 -20.97 13.84
C ASN A 389 16.19 -20.34 12.51
N VAL A 390 16.97 -21.10 11.73
CA VAL A 390 17.64 -20.60 10.51
C VAL A 390 17.18 -21.42 9.33
N SER A 391 16.81 -20.79 8.21
CA SER A 391 16.48 -21.52 6.97
C SER A 391 17.62 -21.53 5.97
N PHE A 392 18.51 -20.54 6.03
CA PHE A 392 19.69 -20.43 5.16
C PHE A 392 20.94 -20.06 5.97
N CYS A 393 21.95 -20.93 5.89
CA CYS A 393 23.21 -20.79 6.59
C CYS A 393 24.38 -20.90 5.61
N LEU A 394 25.28 -19.93 5.66
CA LEU A 394 26.53 -19.97 4.91
C LEU A 394 27.61 -20.59 5.81
N LYS A 395 28.10 -21.78 5.42
CA LYS A 395 29.16 -22.49 6.14
C LYS A 395 30.47 -22.38 5.39
N THR A 396 31.53 -21.99 6.11
CA THR A 396 32.88 -21.81 5.57
C THR A 396 33.86 -22.57 6.46
N ASN A 397 34.70 -23.43 5.89
CA ASN A 397 35.65 -24.25 6.66
C ASN A 397 36.74 -23.45 7.44
N GLN A 398 36.79 -22.12 7.31
CA GLN A 398 37.82 -21.25 7.90
C GLN A 398 37.24 -20.06 8.69
N GLN A 399 35.92 -19.88 8.71
CA GLN A 399 35.25 -18.74 9.35
C GLN A 399 34.01 -19.20 10.11
N LYS A 400 33.51 -18.34 11.00
CA LYS A 400 32.25 -18.55 11.71
C LYS A 400 31.10 -18.67 10.71
N ASP A 401 30.20 -19.62 10.94
CA ASP A 401 28.94 -19.74 10.18
C ASP A 401 28.21 -18.40 10.14
N VAL A 402 27.62 -18.06 9.00
CA VAL A 402 26.86 -16.81 8.84
C VAL A 402 25.39 -17.14 8.57
N VAL A 403 24.51 -16.62 9.42
CA VAL A 403 23.06 -16.68 9.21
C VAL A 403 22.69 -15.70 8.10
N VAL A 404 22.30 -16.21 6.94
CA VAL A 404 21.91 -15.34 5.80
C VAL A 404 20.39 -15.26 5.63
N GLY A 405 19.63 -16.17 6.25
CA GLY A 405 18.16 -16.11 6.29
C GLY A 405 17.56 -16.79 7.50
N TRP A 406 16.87 -16.02 8.35
CA TRP A 406 16.05 -16.53 9.47
C TRP A 406 14.80 -17.25 8.96
N ASP A 407 14.30 -18.27 9.66
CA ASP A 407 13.04 -18.94 9.29
C ASP A 407 11.84 -18.02 9.54
N THR A 408 11.16 -17.64 8.46
CA THR A 408 9.92 -16.84 8.52
C THR A 408 8.70 -17.60 8.01
N ARG A 409 8.91 -18.59 7.13
CA ARG A 409 7.87 -19.31 6.36
C ARG A 409 6.86 -18.40 5.66
N ASN A 410 7.20 -17.12 5.46
CA ASN A 410 6.33 -16.14 4.84
C ASN A 410 6.52 -16.18 3.33
N LEU A 411 5.40 -16.19 2.62
CA LEU A 411 5.36 -16.15 1.16
C LEU A 411 4.87 -14.78 0.71
N ILE A 412 5.36 -14.33 -0.43
CA ILE A 412 4.93 -13.13 -1.12
C ILE A 412 4.43 -13.56 -2.49
N SER A 413 3.20 -13.17 -2.85
CA SER A 413 2.71 -13.24 -4.23
C SER A 413 2.64 -11.81 -4.76
N ASP A 414 3.41 -11.51 -5.79
CA ASP A 414 3.38 -10.21 -6.47
C ASP A 414 3.14 -10.41 -7.95
N SER A 415 1.97 -10.00 -8.43
CA SER A 415 1.59 -10.09 -9.83
C SER A 415 1.77 -11.51 -10.39
N GLY A 416 1.43 -12.51 -9.56
CA GLY A 416 1.58 -13.96 -9.80
C GLY A 416 2.98 -14.53 -9.59
N SER A 417 3.98 -13.71 -9.29
CA SER A 417 5.31 -14.17 -8.85
C SER A 417 5.24 -14.66 -7.41
N LEU A 418 5.53 -15.93 -7.15
CA LEU A 418 5.56 -16.48 -5.80
C LEU A 418 7.00 -16.53 -5.29
N ARG A 419 7.29 -15.88 -4.15
CA ARG A 419 8.64 -15.82 -3.59
C ARG A 419 8.70 -15.78 -2.06
N MET A 420 9.85 -16.09 -1.50
CA MET A 420 10.23 -15.76 -0.12
C MET A 420 11.31 -14.68 -0.15
N GLU A 421 11.24 -13.77 0.81
CA GLU A 421 12.34 -12.86 1.14
C GLU A 421 12.73 -13.14 2.58
N LEU A 422 13.98 -13.53 2.81
CA LEU A 422 14.54 -13.79 4.12
C LEU A 422 15.71 -12.85 4.36
N THR A 423 15.79 -12.32 5.58
CA THR A 423 16.93 -11.50 6.03
C THR A 423 17.72 -12.28 7.07
N GLY A 424 19.01 -12.00 7.17
CA GLY A 424 19.95 -12.66 8.06
C GLY A 424 20.65 -11.71 9.03
N ALA A 425 21.76 -12.20 9.57
CA ALA A 425 22.71 -11.41 10.36
C ALA A 425 23.59 -10.54 9.44
N SER A 426 24.36 -9.63 10.04
CA SER A 426 25.34 -8.83 9.31
C SER A 426 26.46 -9.70 8.73
N CYS A 427 26.80 -9.51 7.46
CA CYS A 427 27.87 -10.25 6.80
C CYS A 427 29.25 -9.73 7.24
N ALA A 428 30.25 -10.60 7.30
CA ALA A 428 31.58 -10.25 7.84
C ALA A 428 32.36 -9.20 7.02
N HIS A 429 32.04 -9.05 5.73
CA HIS A 429 32.75 -8.16 4.80
C HIS A 429 31.94 -6.95 4.31
N SER A 430 30.71 -6.78 4.81
CA SER A 430 29.83 -5.67 4.44
C SER A 430 29.01 -5.20 5.63
N GLN A 431 28.68 -3.91 5.73
CA GLN A 431 27.66 -3.45 6.69
C GLN A 431 26.25 -3.97 6.35
N ASN A 432 26.08 -4.63 5.21
CA ASN A 432 24.81 -5.21 4.77
C ASN A 432 24.48 -6.48 5.57
N ARG A 433 23.18 -6.71 5.75
CA ARG A 433 22.65 -7.97 6.31
C ARG A 433 22.54 -9.00 5.20
N GLY A 434 22.63 -10.27 5.55
CA GLY A 434 22.35 -11.36 4.63
C GLY A 434 20.94 -11.25 4.07
N GLU A 435 20.78 -11.47 2.76
CA GLU A 435 19.48 -11.48 2.11
C GLU A 435 19.35 -12.71 1.22
N VAL A 436 18.22 -13.40 1.29
CA VAL A 436 17.90 -14.53 0.42
C VAL A 436 16.53 -14.30 -0.19
N ILE A 437 16.47 -14.30 -1.52
CA ILE A 437 15.25 -14.30 -2.29
C ILE A 437 15.08 -15.68 -2.90
N VAL A 438 13.99 -16.37 -2.58
CA VAL A 438 13.65 -17.68 -3.17
C VAL A 438 12.44 -17.52 -4.07
N ASN A 439 12.62 -17.66 -5.38
CA ASN A 439 11.55 -17.59 -6.37
C ASN A 439 11.01 -18.98 -6.67
N PHE A 440 9.72 -19.19 -6.52
CA PHE A 440 9.04 -20.46 -6.83
C PHE A 440 8.39 -20.36 -8.21
N ILE A 441 8.88 -21.18 -9.14
CA ILE A 441 8.35 -21.29 -10.49
C ILE A 441 7.52 -22.58 -10.58
N CYS A 442 6.31 -22.47 -11.11
CA CYS A 442 5.49 -23.63 -11.41
C CYS A 442 6.18 -24.48 -12.50
N SER A 443 6.40 -25.77 -12.20
CA SER A 443 6.82 -26.76 -13.19
C SER A 443 6.02 -28.04 -12.98
N TYR A 444 5.42 -28.55 -14.06
CA TYR A 444 4.72 -29.82 -14.08
C TYR A 444 5.61 -31.00 -14.49
N GLU A 445 6.92 -30.79 -14.66
CA GLU A 445 7.89 -31.85 -14.97
C GLU A 445 8.10 -32.83 -13.79
N ASP A 446 8.50 -34.05 -14.12
CA ASP A 446 8.86 -35.11 -13.17
C ASP A 446 10.17 -35.80 -13.59
N PRO A 447 11.25 -35.72 -12.79
CA PRO A 447 11.42 -34.81 -11.65
C PRO A 447 11.45 -33.33 -12.12
N SER A 448 11.18 -32.39 -11.21
CA SER A 448 11.30 -30.97 -11.52
C SER A 448 12.76 -30.57 -11.83
N PRO A 449 13.00 -29.53 -12.65
CA PRO A 449 14.34 -29.03 -12.92
C PRO A 449 15.14 -28.72 -11.65
N PRO A 450 16.48 -28.87 -11.69
CA PRO A 450 17.32 -28.55 -10.54
C PRO A 450 17.22 -27.05 -10.18
N PRO A 451 17.38 -26.71 -8.89
CA PRO A 451 17.34 -25.33 -8.46
C PRO A 451 18.51 -24.55 -9.04
N HIS A 452 18.26 -23.29 -9.41
CA HIS A 452 19.28 -22.37 -9.88
C HIS A 452 19.60 -21.35 -8.79
N MET A 453 20.87 -20.98 -8.63
CA MET A 453 21.29 -19.99 -7.64
C MET A 453 22.19 -18.94 -8.28
N ASN A 454 21.82 -17.69 -8.06
CA ASN A 454 22.64 -16.53 -8.38
C ASN A 454 23.15 -15.93 -7.07
N VAL A 455 24.47 -15.89 -6.93
CA VAL A 455 25.15 -15.22 -5.82
C VAL A 455 25.38 -13.76 -6.23
N LEU A 456 24.86 -12.84 -5.44
CA LEU A 456 24.98 -11.39 -5.64
C LEU A 456 25.88 -10.81 -4.53
N GLU A 457 26.45 -9.62 -4.76
CA GLU A 457 27.21 -8.81 -3.78
C GLU A 457 28.05 -9.63 -2.77
N ASP A 458 29.29 -9.97 -3.14
CA ASP A 458 30.31 -10.58 -2.25
C ASP A 458 29.85 -11.81 -1.43
N GLY A 459 28.76 -12.49 -1.82
CA GLY A 459 28.21 -13.63 -1.10
C GLY A 459 27.33 -13.27 0.10
N CYS A 460 26.79 -12.05 0.15
CA CYS A 460 25.85 -11.62 1.19
C CYS A 460 24.38 -11.60 0.70
N LYS A 461 24.15 -11.61 -0.61
CA LYS A 461 22.80 -11.66 -1.20
C LYS A 461 22.65 -12.86 -2.13
N PHE A 462 21.58 -13.62 -1.97
CA PHE A 462 21.35 -14.85 -2.74
C PHE A 462 19.98 -14.79 -3.42
N ASN A 463 19.95 -15.14 -4.70
CA ASN A 463 18.72 -15.30 -5.46
C ASN A 463 18.62 -16.75 -5.96
N MET A 464 17.72 -17.51 -5.35
CA MET A 464 17.47 -18.92 -5.66
C MET A 464 16.17 -19.07 -6.43
N THR A 465 16.17 -19.87 -7.49
CA THR A 465 14.99 -20.25 -8.25
C THR A 465 14.69 -21.74 -8.02
N ILE A 466 13.48 -22.03 -7.54
CA ILE A 466 12.98 -23.38 -7.27
C ILE A 466 11.85 -23.70 -8.23
N PHE A 467 12.02 -24.75 -9.03
CA PHE A 467 10.96 -25.30 -9.87
C PHE A 467 10.18 -26.36 -9.09
N THR A 468 8.86 -26.20 -8.97
CA THR A 468 8.04 -27.16 -8.21
C THR A 468 6.58 -27.18 -8.65
N ARG A 469 5.97 -28.37 -8.63
CA ARG A 469 4.53 -28.56 -8.81
C ARG A 469 3.69 -27.88 -7.73
N LEU A 470 4.26 -27.62 -6.55
CA LEU A 470 3.53 -26.99 -5.43
C LEU A 470 3.23 -25.50 -5.68
N ALA A 471 3.95 -24.87 -6.60
CA ALA A 471 3.69 -23.50 -7.04
C ALA A 471 2.61 -23.41 -8.15
N CYS A 472 2.21 -24.56 -8.70
CA CYS A 472 1.23 -24.66 -9.76
C CYS A 472 -0.22 -24.61 -9.27
N LEU A 473 -1.16 -24.30 -10.19
CA LEU A 473 -2.59 -24.35 -9.93
C LEU A 473 -3.09 -25.81 -9.99
N SER A 474 -3.96 -26.22 -9.07
CA SER A 474 -4.27 -27.62 -8.76
C SER A 474 -5.13 -28.39 -9.79
N GLN A 475 -5.21 -27.96 -11.05
CA GLN A 475 -6.15 -28.53 -12.03
C GLN A 475 -5.69 -28.55 -13.50
N ALA A 476 -4.42 -28.30 -13.84
CA ALA A 476 -3.98 -28.25 -15.24
C ALA A 476 -4.00 -29.64 -15.93
N PRO A 477 -4.92 -29.93 -16.89
CA PRO A 477 -4.89 -31.19 -17.63
C PRO A 477 -4.03 -30.98 -18.88
N PHE A 478 -2.74 -31.32 -18.80
CA PHE A 478 -1.95 -31.54 -20.00
C PHE A 478 -2.57 -32.75 -20.73
N ARG A 479 -3.24 -32.48 -21.85
CA ARG A 479 -3.82 -33.52 -22.69
C ARG A 479 -2.73 -34.20 -23.49
N ASN A 480 -3.00 -35.44 -23.89
CA ASN A 480 -2.16 -36.13 -24.86
C ASN A 480 -2.14 -35.32 -26.17
N CYS A 481 -0.96 -34.84 -26.55
CA CYS A 481 -0.78 -33.98 -27.72
C CYS A 481 -0.48 -34.79 -28.98
N HIS A 482 -1.25 -35.87 -29.15
CA HIS A 482 -1.09 -36.84 -30.21
C HIS A 482 -2.42 -37.04 -30.94
N LEU A 483 -2.40 -37.02 -32.27
CA LEU A 483 -3.56 -37.24 -33.11
C LEU A 483 -3.24 -38.34 -34.14
N SER A 484 -4.07 -39.39 -34.19
CA SER A 484 -3.94 -40.45 -35.20
C SER A 484 -5.15 -40.46 -36.12
N SER A 485 -4.90 -40.59 -37.42
CA SER A 485 -5.92 -40.74 -38.46
C SER A 485 -5.45 -41.81 -39.44
N GLY A 486 -6.04 -43.01 -39.36
CA GLY A 486 -5.59 -44.18 -40.12
C GLY A 486 -4.15 -44.59 -39.78
N ASP A 487 -3.32 -44.71 -40.82
CA ASP A 487 -1.90 -45.07 -40.74
C ASP A 487 -0.98 -43.90 -40.38
N VAL A 488 -1.55 -42.70 -40.34
CA VAL A 488 -0.82 -41.46 -40.09
C VAL A 488 -1.05 -41.00 -38.66
N PHE A 489 -0.01 -40.46 -38.04
CA PHE A 489 -0.11 -39.78 -36.76
C PHE A 489 0.73 -38.50 -36.70
N TYR A 490 0.28 -37.58 -35.84
CA TYR A 490 0.92 -36.32 -35.54
C TYR A 490 1.23 -36.28 -34.05
N ASP A 491 2.45 -35.90 -33.69
CA ASP A 491 2.88 -35.78 -32.30
C ASP A 491 3.42 -34.37 -32.06
N LEU A 492 2.62 -33.55 -31.37
CA LEU A 492 2.98 -32.19 -30.97
C LEU A 492 3.44 -32.14 -29.50
N SER A 493 3.73 -33.28 -28.86
CA SER A 493 4.07 -33.33 -27.43
C SER A 493 5.32 -32.52 -27.09
N LEU A 494 6.27 -32.38 -28.02
CA LEU A 494 7.46 -31.54 -27.85
C LEU A 494 7.14 -30.04 -27.78
N LEU A 495 5.96 -29.62 -28.25
CA LEU A 495 5.47 -28.26 -28.13
C LEU A 495 4.68 -28.04 -26.82
N SER A 496 4.43 -29.09 -26.04
CA SER A 496 3.69 -28.98 -24.77
C SER A 496 4.65 -28.73 -23.62
N HIS A 497 5.07 -27.47 -23.44
CA HIS A 497 6.01 -27.08 -22.40
C HIS A 497 5.37 -27.14 -21.01
N ARG A 498 6.08 -27.73 -20.03
CA ARG A 498 5.56 -27.97 -18.67
C ARG A 498 6.11 -27.01 -17.62
N ASP A 499 7.04 -26.15 -18.01
CA ASP A 499 7.83 -25.25 -17.16
C ASP A 499 7.83 -23.79 -17.67
N LYS A 500 7.38 -23.55 -18.91
CA LYS A 500 7.35 -22.23 -19.55
C LYS A 500 6.23 -22.08 -20.56
N ASN A 501 5.99 -20.84 -21.00
CA ASN A 501 5.03 -20.48 -22.04
C ASN A 501 5.71 -20.03 -23.34
N TYR A 502 5.00 -20.13 -24.45
CA TYR A 502 5.31 -19.36 -25.65
C TYR A 502 4.80 -17.94 -25.49
N VAL A 503 5.60 -16.98 -25.97
CA VAL A 503 5.28 -15.55 -25.90
C VAL A 503 5.55 -14.90 -27.26
N ILE A 504 4.54 -14.23 -27.81
CA ILE A 504 4.65 -13.43 -29.02
C ILE A 504 4.29 -11.98 -28.67
N SER A 505 5.20 -11.04 -28.91
CA SER A 505 4.88 -9.61 -28.85
C SER A 505 4.31 -9.13 -30.19
N ASN A 506 3.21 -8.38 -30.14
CA ASN A 506 2.61 -7.72 -31.30
C ASN A 506 2.62 -6.20 -31.08
N GLY A 507 3.65 -5.55 -31.63
CA GLY A 507 3.97 -4.16 -31.30
C GLY A 507 4.34 -3.99 -29.82
N ASP A 508 4.18 -2.77 -29.31
CA ASP A 508 4.50 -2.43 -27.92
C ASP A 508 3.32 -2.68 -26.94
N ASP A 509 2.11 -2.88 -27.48
CA ASP A 509 0.88 -2.85 -26.68
C ASP A 509 0.39 -4.24 -26.25
N LEU A 510 0.59 -5.28 -27.07
CA LEU A 510 -0.01 -6.59 -26.85
C LEU A 510 1.02 -7.72 -26.83
N GLU A 511 0.78 -8.69 -25.97
CA GLU A 511 1.58 -9.90 -25.84
C GLU A 511 0.69 -11.13 -25.74
N TYR A 512 0.88 -12.09 -26.64
CA TYR A 512 0.14 -13.36 -26.67
C TYR A 512 0.96 -14.42 -25.96
N ILE A 513 0.36 -15.03 -24.96
CA ILE A 513 0.98 -16.01 -24.08
C ILE A 513 0.17 -17.28 -24.17
N PHE A 514 0.81 -18.37 -24.55
CA PHE A 514 0.07 -19.61 -24.77
C PHE A 514 0.94 -20.84 -24.58
N ASN A 515 0.26 -21.99 -24.57
CA ASN A 515 0.87 -23.31 -24.55
C ASN A 515 0.15 -24.24 -25.53
N VAL A 516 0.68 -25.43 -25.78
CA VAL A 516 0.09 -26.41 -26.70
C VAL A 516 -0.39 -27.62 -25.90
N CYS A 517 -1.65 -28.03 -26.10
CA CYS A 517 -2.28 -29.18 -25.43
C CYS A 517 -2.28 -29.14 -23.89
N GLY A 518 -1.96 -28.00 -23.29
CA GLY A 518 -1.95 -27.77 -21.86
C GLY A 518 -2.24 -26.30 -21.56
N PRO A 519 -2.53 -25.96 -20.31
CA PRO A 519 -2.75 -24.57 -19.95
C PRO A 519 -1.43 -23.80 -19.93
N ILE A 520 -1.54 -22.47 -19.89
CA ILE A 520 -0.38 -21.62 -19.63
C ILE A 520 0.16 -21.88 -18.21
N ILE A 521 1.47 -21.79 -18.07
CA ILE A 521 2.17 -21.77 -16.79
C ILE A 521 1.94 -20.40 -16.17
N SER A 522 1.22 -20.34 -15.06
CA SER A 522 0.95 -19.08 -14.36
C SER A 522 2.23 -18.49 -13.78
N GLY A 523 2.37 -17.17 -13.85
CA GLY A 523 3.54 -16.46 -13.33
C GLY A 523 3.51 -14.96 -13.66
N PRO A 524 4.64 -14.26 -13.46
CA PRO A 524 4.75 -12.83 -13.77
C PRO A 524 4.37 -12.56 -15.23
N GLY A 525 3.33 -11.74 -15.42
CA GLY A 525 2.86 -11.41 -16.76
C GLY A 525 2.05 -12.52 -17.46
N ALA A 526 1.70 -13.62 -16.79
CA ALA A 526 0.86 -14.70 -17.32
C ALA A 526 -0.23 -15.07 -16.29
N LEU A 527 -1.28 -14.24 -16.21
CA LEU A 527 -2.26 -14.25 -15.11
C LEU A 527 -3.66 -14.66 -15.54
N CYS A 528 -3.85 -15.16 -16.76
CA CYS A 528 -5.09 -15.86 -17.09
C CYS A 528 -5.21 -17.12 -16.21
N THR A 529 -6.40 -17.36 -15.68
CA THR A 529 -6.67 -18.44 -14.72
C THR A 529 -7.36 -19.65 -15.37
N GLY A 530 -7.61 -20.69 -14.57
CA GLY A 530 -8.30 -21.91 -15.01
C GLY A 530 -7.45 -22.75 -15.96
N ASP A 531 -8.10 -23.32 -16.97
CA ASP A 531 -7.50 -24.11 -18.04
C ASP A 531 -7.20 -23.26 -19.28
N THR A 532 -6.92 -21.96 -19.11
CA THR A 532 -6.59 -21.06 -20.23
C THR A 532 -5.35 -21.57 -20.97
N MET A 533 -5.47 -21.79 -22.28
CA MET A 533 -4.38 -22.22 -23.17
C MET A 533 -3.82 -21.05 -23.99
N PHE A 534 -4.67 -20.09 -24.35
CA PHE A 534 -4.27 -18.85 -25.01
C PHE A 534 -4.71 -17.65 -24.18
N CYS A 535 -3.78 -16.76 -23.88
CA CYS A 535 -3.99 -15.55 -23.09
C CYS A 535 -3.39 -14.37 -23.87
N VAL A 536 -4.04 -13.22 -23.80
CA VAL A 536 -3.45 -11.96 -24.27
C VAL A 536 -3.29 -11.00 -23.10
N ARG A 537 -2.12 -10.37 -23.04
CA ARG A 537 -1.77 -9.33 -22.10
C ARG A 537 -1.73 -7.99 -22.84
N ASN A 538 -2.46 -7.01 -22.32
CA ASN A 538 -2.35 -5.62 -22.74
C ASN A 538 -1.33 -4.88 -21.86
N LYS A 539 -0.15 -4.56 -22.40
CA LYS A 539 0.95 -3.89 -21.70
C LYS A 539 0.62 -2.44 -21.32
N THR A 540 -0.34 -1.82 -21.99
CA THR A 540 -0.77 -0.43 -21.71
C THR A 540 -1.82 -0.35 -20.60
N GLU A 541 -2.54 -1.45 -20.34
CA GLU A 541 -3.56 -1.52 -19.31
C GLU A 541 -2.92 -1.70 -17.93
N VAL A 542 -3.25 -0.78 -17.02
CA VAL A 542 -2.73 -0.75 -15.65
C VAL A 542 -3.66 -1.43 -14.66
N ASN A 543 -4.94 -1.58 -15.00
CA ASN A 543 -5.88 -2.33 -14.20
C ASN A 543 -5.73 -3.83 -14.46
N ILE A 544 -5.23 -4.57 -13.47
CA ILE A 544 -4.95 -6.00 -13.56
C ILE A 544 -6.17 -6.85 -13.97
N LYS A 545 -7.39 -6.38 -13.73
CA LYS A 545 -8.64 -7.05 -14.14
C LYS A 545 -8.90 -7.01 -15.64
N ARG A 546 -8.37 -6.00 -16.33
CA ARG A 546 -8.53 -5.79 -17.78
C ARG A 546 -7.24 -6.06 -18.54
N GLN A 547 -6.13 -6.21 -17.82
CA GLN A 547 -4.81 -6.44 -18.40
C GLN A 547 -4.72 -7.81 -19.12
N PHE A 548 -5.48 -8.81 -18.67
CA PHE A 548 -5.42 -10.17 -19.20
C PHE A 548 -6.78 -10.62 -19.73
N THR A 549 -6.79 -11.16 -20.94
CA THR A 549 -7.99 -11.76 -21.55
C THR A 549 -7.68 -13.20 -21.96
N SER A 550 -8.51 -14.14 -21.53
CA SER A 550 -8.43 -15.54 -22.01
C SER A 550 -8.99 -15.62 -23.42
N LEU A 551 -8.19 -16.12 -24.35
CA LEU A 551 -8.55 -16.30 -25.76
C LEU A 551 -8.99 -17.74 -26.09
N GLY A 552 -9.06 -18.59 -25.07
CA GLY A 552 -9.54 -19.96 -25.17
C GLY A 552 -8.87 -20.90 -24.16
N THR A 553 -9.59 -21.95 -23.80
CA THR A 553 -9.16 -22.99 -22.86
C THR A 553 -8.48 -24.16 -23.56
N VAL A 554 -7.98 -25.14 -22.80
CA VAL A 554 -7.30 -26.32 -23.35
C VAL A 554 -8.19 -27.03 -24.38
N GLY A 555 -7.78 -26.88 -25.64
CA GLY A 555 -8.41 -27.45 -26.81
C GLY A 555 -7.84 -28.80 -27.20
N GLY A 556 -8.38 -29.36 -28.27
CA GLY A 556 -7.90 -30.61 -28.88
C GLY A 556 -7.38 -30.40 -30.30
N LEU A 557 -6.51 -31.32 -30.73
CA LEU A 557 -6.08 -31.42 -32.12
C LEU A 557 -7.19 -32.02 -32.96
N ARG A 558 -7.35 -31.51 -34.19
CA ARG A 558 -8.26 -32.03 -35.20
C ARG A 558 -7.68 -31.85 -36.59
N LEU A 559 -8.14 -32.68 -37.53
CA LEU A 559 -7.87 -32.47 -38.96
C LEU A 559 -9.05 -31.72 -39.59
N VAL A 560 -8.74 -30.70 -40.38
CA VAL A 560 -9.70 -29.96 -41.20
C VAL A 560 -9.42 -30.31 -42.66
N ASN A 561 -10.48 -30.63 -43.42
CA ASN A 561 -10.37 -31.06 -44.83
C ASN A 561 -9.40 -32.24 -45.03
N ASN A 562 -9.34 -33.16 -44.06
CA ASN A 562 -8.48 -34.36 -44.01
C ASN A 562 -6.95 -34.17 -44.04
N ASP A 563 -6.43 -32.96 -44.29
CA ASP A 563 -4.97 -32.72 -44.37
C ASP A 563 -4.45 -31.60 -43.45
N THR A 564 -5.30 -30.66 -43.03
CA THR A 564 -4.83 -29.51 -42.24
C THR A 564 -4.91 -29.81 -40.75
N LEU A 565 -3.74 -29.92 -40.09
CA LEU A 565 -3.66 -30.07 -38.64
C LEU A 565 -3.98 -28.75 -37.94
N VAL A 566 -5.02 -28.76 -37.10
CA VAL A 566 -5.50 -27.57 -36.40
C VAL A 566 -5.66 -27.85 -34.92
N LEU A 567 -5.17 -26.94 -34.07
CA LEU A 567 -5.53 -26.86 -32.66
C LEU A 567 -6.65 -25.84 -32.48
N HIS A 568 -7.78 -26.30 -31.97
CA HIS A 568 -8.96 -25.45 -31.77
C HIS A 568 -9.26 -25.28 -30.29
N SER A 569 -9.23 -24.03 -29.85
CA SER A 569 -9.44 -23.61 -28.46
C SER A 569 -10.69 -22.73 -28.39
N THR A 570 -11.59 -23.05 -27.46
CA THR A 570 -12.89 -22.37 -27.29
C THR A 570 -13.05 -21.90 -25.84
N MET A 571 -14.19 -21.28 -25.53
CA MET A 571 -14.57 -20.92 -24.15
C MET A 571 -13.58 -19.98 -23.45
N GLY A 572 -12.96 -19.05 -24.20
CA GLY A 572 -12.21 -17.94 -23.61
C GLY A 572 -13.14 -16.98 -22.85
N SER A 573 -12.60 -15.82 -22.48
CA SER A 573 -13.37 -14.74 -21.85
C SER A 573 -14.58 -14.33 -22.71
N TYR A 574 -15.63 -13.82 -22.07
CA TYR A 574 -16.82 -13.36 -22.77
C TYR A 574 -16.48 -12.17 -23.68
N CYS A 575 -16.79 -12.31 -24.95
CA CYS A 575 -16.61 -11.30 -25.97
C CYS A 575 -17.97 -10.69 -26.34
N LYS A 576 -18.14 -9.41 -25.98
CA LYS A 576 -19.42 -8.71 -26.05
C LYS A 576 -20.02 -8.76 -27.46
N GLY A 577 -21.20 -9.37 -27.58
CA GLY A 577 -21.97 -9.47 -28.83
C GLY A 577 -21.64 -10.67 -29.73
N PHE A 578 -20.61 -11.46 -29.41
CA PHE A 578 -20.14 -12.57 -30.26
C PHE A 578 -19.88 -13.88 -29.50
N GLY A 579 -20.23 -13.94 -28.21
CA GLY A 579 -20.09 -15.14 -27.37
C GLY A 579 -18.77 -15.16 -26.61
N HIS A 580 -17.95 -16.17 -26.82
CA HIS A 580 -16.64 -16.34 -26.15
C HIS A 580 -15.50 -16.25 -27.16
N TYR A 581 -14.34 -15.75 -26.72
CA TYR A 581 -13.13 -15.79 -27.54
C TYR A 581 -12.77 -17.24 -27.91
N LYS A 582 -12.24 -17.39 -29.13
CA LYS A 582 -11.79 -18.66 -29.69
C LYS A 582 -10.45 -18.46 -30.38
N THR A 583 -9.59 -19.45 -30.31
CA THR A 583 -8.28 -19.45 -30.96
C THR A 583 -8.11 -20.68 -31.84
N VAL A 584 -7.59 -20.47 -33.04
CA VAL A 584 -7.29 -21.50 -34.02
C VAL A 584 -5.81 -21.41 -34.39
N VAL A 585 -5.07 -22.49 -34.19
CA VAL A 585 -3.68 -22.60 -34.67
C VAL A 585 -3.63 -23.59 -35.81
N ASN A 586 -3.24 -23.10 -36.98
CA ASN A 586 -3.00 -23.91 -38.17
C ASN A 586 -1.53 -24.34 -38.15
N PHE A 587 -1.29 -25.64 -38.06
CA PHE A 587 0.05 -26.21 -38.07
C PHE A 587 0.46 -26.59 -39.49
N GLU A 588 1.64 -26.15 -39.89
CA GLU A 588 2.23 -26.44 -41.20
C GLU A 588 3.56 -27.18 -41.01
N CYS A 589 3.72 -28.33 -41.67
CA CYS A 589 4.98 -29.07 -41.64
C CYS A 589 6.09 -28.23 -42.26
N SER A 590 7.15 -27.98 -41.50
CA SER A 590 8.33 -27.25 -41.97
C SER A 590 9.57 -27.64 -41.18
N GLN A 591 10.73 -27.69 -41.83
CA GLN A 591 12.01 -27.89 -41.16
C GLN A 591 12.43 -26.67 -40.31
N LYS A 592 11.86 -25.50 -40.59
CA LYS A 592 12.12 -24.26 -39.84
C LYS A 592 10.93 -23.94 -38.94
N ARG A 593 11.22 -23.53 -37.71
CA ARG A 593 10.20 -23.02 -36.79
C ARG A 593 9.88 -21.56 -37.13
N PHE A 594 8.63 -21.28 -37.44
CA PHE A 594 8.12 -19.94 -37.68
C PHE A 594 6.68 -19.85 -37.16
N LEU A 595 6.39 -18.80 -36.40
CA LEU A 595 5.11 -18.58 -35.76
C LEU A 595 4.66 -17.16 -36.04
N ALA A 596 3.46 -17.02 -36.58
CA ALA A 596 2.87 -15.73 -36.91
C ALA A 596 1.38 -15.68 -36.57
N ILE A 597 0.91 -14.46 -36.33
CA ILE A 597 -0.51 -14.15 -36.17
C ILE A 597 -1.08 -13.93 -37.58
N ALA A 598 -2.13 -14.67 -37.91
CA ALA A 598 -2.85 -14.52 -39.17
C ALA A 598 -4.05 -13.56 -39.00
N PRO A 599 -4.54 -12.95 -40.10
CA PRO A 599 -5.76 -12.17 -40.06
C PRO A 599 -6.91 -12.94 -39.42
N SER A 600 -7.58 -12.29 -38.47
CA SER A 600 -8.76 -12.86 -37.84
C SER A 600 -9.90 -13.01 -38.86
N THR A 601 -10.59 -14.14 -38.83
CA THR A 601 -11.76 -14.42 -39.67
C THR A 601 -13.07 -13.82 -39.13
N GLY A 602 -13.06 -13.21 -37.93
CA GLY A 602 -14.24 -12.60 -37.35
C GLY A 602 -13.99 -11.99 -35.97
N PRO A 603 -14.90 -11.12 -35.50
CA PRO A 603 -14.78 -10.51 -34.17
C PRO A 603 -14.70 -11.63 -33.12
N CYS A 604 -13.65 -11.60 -32.28
CA CYS A 604 -13.38 -12.57 -31.22
C CYS A 604 -12.77 -13.93 -31.62
N THR A 605 -12.32 -14.08 -32.87
CA THR A 605 -11.52 -15.25 -33.28
C THR A 605 -10.06 -14.84 -33.47
N TYR A 606 -9.12 -15.60 -32.92
CA TYR A 606 -7.69 -15.39 -33.16
C TYR A 606 -7.14 -16.56 -33.97
N ASN A 607 -6.40 -16.23 -35.02
CA ASN A 607 -5.81 -17.22 -35.92
C ASN A 607 -4.29 -17.12 -35.85
N PHE A 608 -3.63 -18.26 -35.68
CA PHE A 608 -2.17 -18.38 -35.73
C PHE A 608 -1.78 -19.36 -36.82
N ILE A 609 -0.64 -19.10 -37.47
CA ILE A 609 0.01 -20.04 -38.37
C ILE A 609 1.33 -20.43 -37.74
N TRP A 610 1.51 -21.72 -37.50
CA TRP A 610 2.73 -22.25 -36.91
C TRP A 610 3.36 -23.30 -37.82
N LYS A 611 4.46 -22.90 -38.46
CA LYS A 611 5.36 -23.76 -39.21
C LYS A 611 6.34 -24.42 -38.26
N THR A 612 6.35 -25.75 -38.17
CA THR A 612 7.22 -26.46 -37.22
C THR A 612 7.47 -27.92 -37.65
N PRO A 613 8.60 -28.54 -37.27
CA PRO A 613 8.88 -29.94 -37.62
C PRO A 613 7.88 -30.93 -37.04
N GLU A 614 7.34 -30.64 -35.86
CA GLU A 614 6.38 -31.49 -35.13
C GLU A 614 5.03 -31.59 -35.86
N ALA A 615 4.73 -30.64 -36.76
CA ALA A 615 3.54 -30.70 -37.60
C ALA A 615 3.67 -31.68 -38.78
N CYS A 616 4.86 -32.24 -39.01
CA CYS A 616 5.08 -33.25 -40.04
C CYS A 616 4.51 -34.60 -39.59
N HIS A 617 3.85 -35.28 -40.52
CA HIS A 617 3.15 -36.51 -40.22
C HIS A 617 4.07 -37.73 -40.22
N HIS A 618 3.79 -38.69 -39.35
CA HIS A 618 4.51 -39.96 -39.25
C HIS A 618 3.63 -41.11 -39.74
N VAL A 619 4.23 -42.10 -40.40
CA VAL A 619 3.54 -43.31 -40.88
C VAL A 619 3.83 -44.47 -39.93
N LYS A 620 2.79 -45.18 -39.46
CA LYS A 620 2.93 -46.40 -38.66
C LYS A 620 3.58 -47.49 -39.50
N LYS A 621 4.88 -47.72 -39.33
CA LYS A 621 5.56 -48.87 -39.94
C LYS A 621 5.25 -50.13 -39.14
N CYS A 622 4.42 -51.02 -39.68
CA CYS A 622 4.28 -52.37 -39.14
C CYS A 622 5.57 -53.16 -39.43
N VAL A 623 6.34 -53.47 -38.38
CA VAL A 623 7.46 -54.43 -38.50
C VAL A 623 6.86 -55.82 -38.31
N ILE A 624 6.63 -56.52 -39.40
CA ILE A 624 6.33 -57.96 -39.36
C ILE A 624 7.67 -58.66 -39.10
N ASN A 625 7.92 -59.08 -37.86
CA ASN A 625 8.96 -60.06 -37.59
C ASN A 625 8.51 -61.39 -38.20
N SER A 626 8.98 -61.71 -39.40
CA SER A 626 8.89 -63.05 -39.95
C SER A 626 9.87 -63.94 -39.18
N THR A 627 9.41 -64.51 -38.06
CA THR A 627 10.03 -65.73 -37.53
C THR A 627 9.90 -66.81 -38.61
N LYS A 628 11.04 -67.21 -39.18
CA LYS A 628 11.18 -68.39 -40.03
C LYS A 628 10.51 -69.59 -39.33
N PRO A 629 9.75 -70.44 -40.05
CA PRO A 629 9.31 -71.70 -39.49
C PRO A 629 10.53 -72.60 -39.33
N ASP A 630 10.73 -73.14 -38.13
CA ASP A 630 11.69 -74.20 -37.87
C ASP A 630 11.34 -75.39 -38.78
N THR A 631 12.30 -75.77 -39.62
CA THR A 631 12.27 -76.98 -40.43
C THR A 631 12.27 -78.21 -39.52
N VAL A 632 11.35 -79.14 -39.83
CA VAL A 632 11.09 -80.46 -39.24
C VAL A 632 12.35 -81.28 -38.97
#